data_AF-A0AAX3J383-F1
#
_entry.id   AF-A0AAX3J383-F1
#
_cell.length_a   1.000
_cell.length_b   1.000
_cell.length_c   1.000
_cell.angle_alpha   90.00
_cell.angle_beta   90.00
_cell.angle_gamma   90.00
#
_symmetry.space_group_name_H-M   'P 1'
#
loop_
_entity.id
_entity.type
_entity.pdbx_description
1 polymer ?
#
loop_
_entity_poly.entity_id
_entity_poly.type
_entity_poly.pdbx_seq_one_letter_code
_entity_poly.pdbx_strand_id
1 'polypeptide(L)'
;MTSTMMKTHQAFKALQRAGIDEQQAEAMVEIFTDMQQGKPDQPDDKQLSRVEQKVDRVDERVGHVEQKVDQVEQKVELIDEHVGNVERKVDQVDRKVEQTDERVGNVERKVDQVDRKVEQIDERVGNVERKVDQVDRKVEQIDERVGNVERKVDQVDRKVEQIDERLGNVERKVDLMDERLGNVERKVDQIDERLGNVERKVDQIDERLGHVERKVDKLGIRLNQVEIKVDKLEAGLISLTRTVENLRDEVMTVKNDMRWIKRLLMVMTTTLLVAAVKTLFI
;
A
#
# COMPACT_ATOMS: atom_id res chain seq x y z
N MET A 1 -164.97 -64.90 -5.61
CA MET A 1 -164.30 -65.13 -6.91
C MET A 1 -165.15 -64.75 -8.13
N THR A 2 -166.46 -64.49 -8.02
CA THR A 2 -167.29 -64.00 -9.14
C THR A 2 -167.12 -62.50 -9.47
N SER A 3 -166.55 -61.69 -8.55
CA SER A 3 -166.37 -60.24 -8.73
C SER A 3 -165.12 -59.85 -9.54
N THR A 4 -164.04 -60.65 -9.51
CA THR A 4 -162.79 -60.35 -10.22
C THR A 4 -162.88 -60.67 -11.72
N MET A 5 -163.57 -61.76 -12.09
CA MET A 5 -163.82 -62.15 -13.48
C MET A 5 -164.70 -61.12 -14.22
N MET A 6 -165.64 -60.49 -13.51
CA MET A 6 -166.47 -59.41 -14.07
C MET A 6 -165.65 -58.14 -14.36
N LYS A 7 -164.57 -57.86 -13.61
CA LYS A 7 -163.70 -56.69 -13.83
C LYS A 7 -162.70 -56.90 -14.97
N THR A 8 -162.09 -58.09 -15.11
CA THR A 8 -161.20 -58.39 -16.25
C THR A 8 -161.95 -58.44 -17.57
N HIS A 9 -163.18 -58.98 -17.60
CA HIS A 9 -164.02 -58.96 -18.81
C HIS A 9 -164.48 -57.53 -19.19
N GLN A 10 -164.74 -56.65 -18.21
CA GLN A 10 -165.01 -55.23 -18.48
C GLN A 10 -163.79 -54.48 -18.99
N ALA A 11 -162.59 -54.74 -18.43
CA ALA A 11 -161.34 -54.14 -18.89
C ALA A 11 -161.00 -54.59 -20.32
N PHE A 12 -161.16 -55.87 -20.63
CA PHE A 12 -160.97 -56.42 -21.97
C PHE A 12 -161.94 -55.81 -22.99
N LYS A 13 -163.24 -55.68 -22.66
CA LYS A 13 -164.23 -55.01 -23.52
C LYS A 13 -163.98 -53.51 -23.69
N ALA A 14 -163.44 -52.84 -22.67
CA ALA A 14 -163.06 -51.43 -22.77
C ALA A 14 -161.88 -51.25 -23.74
N LEU A 15 -160.90 -52.16 -23.71
CA LEU A 15 -159.75 -52.14 -24.62
C LEU A 15 -160.17 -52.46 -26.07
N GLN A 16 -161.09 -53.41 -26.29
CA GLN A 16 -161.67 -53.63 -27.63
C GLN A 16 -162.46 -52.42 -28.16
N ARG A 17 -163.22 -51.71 -27.31
CA ARG A 17 -163.91 -50.46 -27.70
C ARG A 17 -162.94 -49.32 -28.03
N ALA A 18 -161.72 -49.36 -27.49
CA ALA A 18 -160.64 -48.44 -27.81
C ALA A 18 -159.90 -48.81 -29.11
N GLY A 19 -160.35 -49.85 -29.84
CA GLY A 19 -159.77 -50.28 -31.11
C GLY A 19 -158.51 -51.14 -30.98
N ILE A 20 -158.17 -51.60 -29.77
CA ILE A 20 -157.05 -52.52 -29.53
C ILE A 20 -157.48 -53.92 -29.94
N ASP A 21 -156.67 -54.57 -30.78
CA ASP A 21 -156.98 -55.90 -31.28
C ASP A 21 -156.97 -56.93 -30.15
N GLU A 22 -157.66 -58.04 -30.38
CA GLU A 22 -157.96 -59.02 -29.35
C GLU A 22 -156.71 -59.60 -28.68
N GLN A 23 -155.62 -59.83 -29.43
CA GLN A 23 -154.37 -60.36 -28.87
C GLN A 23 -153.66 -59.34 -27.98
N GLN A 24 -153.70 -58.06 -28.37
CA GLN A 24 -153.11 -56.99 -27.58
C GLN A 24 -153.91 -56.69 -26.32
N ALA A 25 -155.25 -56.72 -26.41
CA ALA A 25 -156.12 -56.57 -25.24
C ALA A 25 -155.96 -57.75 -24.28
N GLU A 26 -155.74 -58.97 -24.78
CA GLU A 26 -155.48 -60.15 -23.96
C GLU A 26 -154.14 -60.04 -23.26
N ALA A 27 -153.05 -59.75 -23.99
CA ALA A 27 -151.72 -59.57 -23.42
C ALA A 27 -151.67 -58.43 -22.37
N MET A 28 -152.38 -57.32 -22.62
CA MET A 28 -152.44 -56.22 -21.66
C MET A 28 -153.22 -56.60 -20.40
N VAL A 29 -154.33 -57.33 -20.53
CA VAL A 29 -155.09 -57.82 -19.37
C VAL A 29 -154.30 -58.91 -18.64
N GLU A 30 -153.56 -59.77 -19.33
CA GLU A 30 -152.68 -60.78 -18.75
C GLU A 30 -151.54 -60.12 -17.96
N ILE A 31 -150.82 -59.16 -18.55
CA ILE A 31 -149.76 -58.39 -17.86
C ILE A 31 -150.33 -57.66 -16.63
N PHE A 32 -151.53 -57.07 -16.74
CA PHE A 32 -152.15 -56.39 -15.61
C PHE A 32 -152.66 -57.36 -14.53
N THR A 33 -153.03 -58.59 -14.93
CA THR A 33 -153.44 -59.66 -14.00
C THR A 33 -152.22 -60.24 -13.30
N ASP A 34 -151.10 -60.45 -13.99
CA ASP A 34 -149.82 -60.90 -13.43
C ASP A 34 -149.21 -59.83 -12.50
N MET A 35 -149.40 -58.55 -12.79
CA MET A 35 -149.02 -57.47 -11.87
C MET A 35 -149.92 -57.42 -10.62
N GLN A 36 -151.20 -57.82 -10.68
CA GLN A 36 -152.05 -57.95 -9.48
C GLN A 36 -151.87 -59.28 -8.73
N GLN A 37 -151.31 -60.32 -9.37
CA GLN A 37 -151.00 -61.61 -8.74
C GLN A 37 -149.53 -61.76 -8.30
N GLY A 38 -148.67 -60.77 -8.56
CA GLY A 38 -147.45 -60.50 -7.78
C GLY A 38 -146.20 -61.28 -8.15
N LYS A 39 -145.63 -61.09 -9.37
CA LYS A 39 -144.22 -61.41 -9.66
C LYS A 39 -143.57 -60.52 -10.75
N PRO A 40 -142.59 -59.65 -10.38
CA PRO A 40 -141.52 -59.21 -11.27
C PRO A 40 -140.21 -59.96 -10.98
N ASP A 41 -139.47 -60.34 -12.03
CA ASP A 41 -138.20 -61.09 -11.99
C ASP A 41 -137.06 -60.37 -11.22
N GLN A 42 -136.36 -61.10 -10.35
CA GLN A 42 -135.14 -60.67 -9.63
C GLN A 42 -133.85 -61.06 -10.41
N PRO A 43 -132.76 -60.26 -10.34
CA PRO A 43 -131.49 -60.58 -10.98
C PRO A 43 -130.79 -61.79 -10.35
N ASP A 44 -130.12 -62.60 -11.20
CA ASP A 44 -129.49 -63.90 -10.91
C ASP A 44 -128.29 -63.80 -9.93
N ASP A 45 -128.43 -64.37 -8.72
CA ASP A 45 -127.48 -64.32 -7.56
C ASP A 45 -126.01 -64.61 -7.91
N LYS A 46 -125.75 -65.38 -8.97
CA LYS A 46 -124.38 -65.67 -9.46
C LYS A 46 -123.65 -64.44 -9.99
N GLN A 47 -124.36 -63.46 -10.55
CA GLN A 47 -123.74 -62.23 -11.01
C GLN A 47 -123.38 -61.31 -9.85
N LEU A 48 -124.25 -61.24 -8.82
CA LEU A 48 -123.97 -60.51 -7.58
C LEU A 48 -122.72 -61.06 -6.90
N SER A 49 -122.64 -62.38 -6.69
CA SER A 49 -121.48 -63.02 -6.05
C SER A 49 -120.15 -62.77 -6.78
N ARG A 50 -120.17 -62.67 -8.11
CA ARG A 50 -118.96 -62.37 -8.91
C ARG A 50 -118.55 -60.90 -8.83
N VAL A 51 -119.52 -59.99 -8.68
CA VAL A 51 -119.26 -58.57 -8.46
C VAL A 51 -118.73 -58.36 -7.05
N GLU A 52 -119.33 -58.97 -6.04
CA GLU A 52 -118.85 -58.96 -4.65
C GLU A 52 -117.39 -59.44 -4.56
N GLN A 53 -117.06 -60.59 -5.16
CA GLN A 53 -115.68 -61.08 -5.17
C GLN A 53 -114.70 -60.14 -5.90
N LYS A 54 -115.16 -59.40 -6.92
CA LYS A 54 -114.34 -58.37 -7.57
C LYS A 54 -114.19 -57.13 -6.69
N VAL A 55 -115.22 -56.74 -5.95
CA VAL A 55 -115.18 -55.66 -4.96
C VAL A 55 -114.18 -56.01 -3.87
N ASP A 56 -114.24 -57.22 -3.30
CA ASP A 56 -113.27 -57.69 -2.30
C ASP A 56 -111.82 -57.64 -2.81
N ARG A 57 -111.60 -58.06 -4.07
CA ARG A 57 -110.27 -57.96 -4.70
C ARG A 57 -109.83 -56.51 -4.97
N VAL A 58 -110.77 -55.62 -5.24
CA VAL A 58 -110.46 -54.19 -5.40
C VAL A 58 -110.11 -53.62 -4.03
N ASP A 59 -110.85 -53.95 -2.97
CA ASP A 59 -110.58 -53.50 -1.61
C ASP A 59 -109.21 -53.99 -1.11
N GLU A 60 -108.84 -55.25 -1.35
CA GLU A 60 -107.48 -55.75 -1.06
C GLU A 60 -106.40 -54.98 -1.83
N ARG A 61 -106.65 -54.67 -3.11
CA ARG A 61 -105.71 -53.88 -3.92
C ARG A 61 -105.63 -52.43 -3.44
N VAL A 62 -106.75 -51.84 -3.04
CA VAL A 62 -106.83 -50.49 -2.46
C VAL A 62 -106.01 -50.47 -1.17
N GLY A 63 -106.21 -51.42 -0.25
CA GLY A 63 -105.40 -51.53 0.97
C GLY A 63 -103.89 -51.71 0.69
N HIS A 64 -103.52 -52.47 -0.34
CA HIS A 64 -102.10 -52.58 -0.75
C HIS A 64 -101.55 -51.28 -1.36
N VAL A 65 -102.38 -50.51 -2.06
CA VAL A 65 -102.01 -49.18 -2.58
C VAL A 65 -101.85 -48.19 -1.43
N GLU A 66 -102.78 -48.15 -0.48
CA GLU A 66 -102.67 -47.33 0.74
C GLU A 66 -101.37 -47.62 1.48
N GLN A 67 -101.05 -48.89 1.71
CA GLN A 67 -99.78 -49.27 2.33
C GLN A 67 -98.55 -48.79 1.54
N LYS A 68 -98.60 -48.82 0.20
CA LYS A 68 -97.53 -48.29 -0.65
C LYS A 68 -97.44 -46.77 -0.60
N VAL A 69 -98.58 -46.08 -0.49
CA VAL A 69 -98.62 -44.62 -0.30
C VAL A 69 -97.95 -44.26 1.02
N ASP A 70 -98.29 -44.92 2.12
CA ASP A 70 -97.65 -44.71 3.43
C ASP A 70 -96.12 -44.92 3.35
N GLN A 71 -95.67 -45.97 2.65
CA GLN A 71 -94.25 -46.23 2.45
C GLN A 71 -93.54 -45.15 1.61
N VAL A 72 -94.25 -44.59 0.61
CA VAL A 72 -93.73 -43.49 -0.20
C VAL A 72 -93.65 -42.22 0.64
N GLU A 73 -94.67 -41.90 1.43
CA GLU A 73 -94.68 -40.75 2.34
C GLU A 73 -93.51 -40.80 3.32
N GLN A 74 -93.27 -41.94 3.97
CA GLN A 74 -92.12 -42.13 4.85
C GLN A 74 -90.77 -41.93 4.12
N LYS A 75 -90.66 -42.41 2.87
CA LYS A 75 -89.46 -42.17 2.06
C LYS A 75 -89.30 -40.69 1.68
N VAL A 76 -90.40 -39.98 1.43
CA VAL A 76 -90.37 -38.54 1.14
C VAL A 76 -89.88 -37.79 2.37
N GLU A 77 -90.37 -38.10 3.56
CA GLU A 77 -89.88 -37.49 4.82
C GLU A 77 -88.36 -37.73 5.02
N LEU A 78 -87.90 -38.96 4.79
CA LEU A 78 -86.46 -39.28 4.87
C LEU A 78 -85.64 -38.53 3.83
N ILE A 79 -86.17 -38.34 2.62
CA ILE A 79 -85.52 -37.56 1.56
C ILE A 79 -85.43 -36.09 1.97
N ASP A 80 -86.50 -35.49 2.50
CA ASP A 80 -86.50 -34.11 2.98
C ASP A 80 -85.47 -33.89 4.09
N GLU A 81 -85.35 -34.85 5.02
CA GLU A 81 -84.30 -34.81 6.05
C GLU A 81 -82.90 -34.88 5.42
N HIS A 82 -82.69 -35.75 4.42
CA HIS A 82 -81.42 -35.84 3.70
C HIS A 82 -81.10 -34.56 2.94
N VAL A 83 -82.09 -33.95 2.27
CA VAL A 83 -81.95 -32.67 1.56
C VAL A 83 -81.54 -31.57 2.54
N GLY A 84 -82.21 -31.43 3.68
CA GLY A 84 -81.83 -30.45 4.71
C GLY A 84 -80.45 -30.71 5.33
N ASN A 85 -80.00 -31.96 5.40
CA ASN A 85 -78.62 -32.30 5.77
C ASN A 85 -77.60 -31.89 4.69
N VAL A 86 -77.94 -32.06 3.42
CA VAL A 86 -77.09 -31.67 2.28
C VAL A 86 -76.97 -30.15 2.21
N GLU A 87 -78.06 -29.41 2.33
CA GLU A 87 -78.07 -27.94 2.35
C GLU A 87 -77.12 -27.40 3.43
N ARG A 88 -77.20 -27.93 4.66
CA ARG A 88 -76.28 -27.56 5.74
C ARG A 88 -74.81 -27.85 5.44
N LYS A 89 -74.52 -28.94 4.71
CA LYS A 89 -73.15 -29.25 4.28
C LYS A 89 -72.69 -28.30 3.18
N VAL A 90 -73.57 -27.91 2.25
CA VAL A 90 -73.28 -26.90 1.22
C VAL A 90 -72.93 -25.57 1.88
N ASP A 91 -73.74 -25.08 2.83
CA ASP A 91 -73.45 -23.85 3.59
C ASP A 91 -72.13 -23.90 4.35
N GLN A 92 -71.71 -25.10 4.79
CA GLN A 92 -70.43 -25.29 5.47
C GLN A 92 -69.27 -25.26 4.48
N VAL A 93 -69.45 -25.81 3.27
CA VAL A 93 -68.46 -25.77 2.20
C VAL A 93 -68.29 -24.32 1.73
N ASP A 94 -69.36 -23.58 1.51
CA ASP A 94 -69.30 -22.17 1.07
C ASP A 94 -68.49 -21.31 2.04
N ARG A 95 -68.76 -21.45 3.35
CA ARG A 95 -67.96 -20.76 4.39
C ARG A 95 -66.48 -21.13 4.38
N LYS A 96 -66.15 -22.40 4.08
CA LYS A 96 -64.74 -22.84 3.96
C LYS A 96 -64.08 -22.31 2.68
N VAL A 97 -64.85 -22.15 1.60
CA VAL A 97 -64.37 -21.53 0.35
C VAL A 97 -64.04 -20.07 0.62
N GLU A 98 -64.94 -19.30 1.23
CA GLU A 98 -64.69 -17.89 1.60
C GLU A 98 -63.45 -17.74 2.48
N GLN A 99 -63.31 -18.58 3.52
CA GLN A 99 -62.12 -18.56 4.38
C GLN A 99 -60.83 -18.91 3.62
N THR A 100 -60.93 -19.80 2.63
CA THR A 100 -59.78 -20.18 1.78
C THR A 100 -59.39 -19.01 0.88
N ASP A 101 -60.35 -18.31 0.28
CA ASP A 101 -60.11 -17.14 -0.55
C ASP A 101 -59.44 -16.01 0.24
N GLU A 102 -59.88 -15.75 1.46
CA GLU A 102 -59.21 -14.79 2.36
C GLU A 102 -57.77 -15.19 2.66
N ARG A 103 -57.51 -16.48 2.88
CA ARG A 103 -56.15 -17.00 3.11
C ARG A 103 -55.28 -16.87 1.87
N VAL A 104 -55.82 -17.14 0.68
CA VAL A 104 -55.12 -16.95 -0.61
C VAL A 104 -54.75 -15.49 -0.79
N GLY A 105 -55.68 -14.55 -0.60
CA GLY A 105 -55.38 -13.11 -0.71
C GLY A 105 -54.38 -12.60 0.34
N ASN A 106 -54.29 -13.23 1.52
CA ASN A 106 -53.22 -12.95 2.49
C ASN A 106 -51.86 -13.50 2.05
N VAL A 107 -51.82 -14.66 1.39
CA VAL A 107 -50.59 -15.24 0.84
C VAL A 107 -50.07 -14.40 -0.31
N GLU A 108 -50.93 -13.99 -1.25
CA GLU A 108 -50.56 -13.11 -2.37
C GLU A 108 -49.89 -11.83 -1.87
N ARG A 109 -50.48 -11.15 -0.89
CA ARG A 109 -49.88 -9.96 -0.27
C ARG A 109 -48.51 -10.21 0.37
N LYS A 110 -48.29 -11.40 0.94
CA LYS A 110 -46.99 -11.78 1.50
C LYS A 110 -45.97 -12.06 0.41
N VAL A 111 -46.38 -12.69 -0.69
CA VAL A 111 -45.53 -12.91 -1.87
C VAL A 111 -45.07 -11.56 -2.44
N ASP A 112 -46.00 -10.61 -2.66
CA ASP A 112 -45.65 -9.25 -3.13
C ASP A 112 -44.70 -8.50 -2.18
N GLN A 113 -44.77 -8.79 -0.88
CA GLN A 113 -43.84 -8.20 0.10
C GLN A 113 -42.46 -8.86 0.04
N VAL A 114 -42.40 -10.17 -0.21
CA VAL A 114 -41.14 -10.89 -0.39
C VAL A 114 -40.46 -10.42 -1.67
N ASP A 115 -41.18 -10.30 -2.78
CA ASP A 115 -40.62 -9.85 -4.06
C ASP A 115 -39.96 -8.48 -3.94
N ARG A 116 -40.66 -7.52 -3.30
CA ARG A 116 -40.08 -6.19 -3.01
C ARG A 116 -38.83 -6.23 -2.12
N LYS A 117 -38.75 -7.19 -1.19
CA LYS A 117 -37.54 -7.37 -0.35
C LYS A 117 -36.40 -7.98 -1.16
N VAL A 118 -36.70 -8.89 -2.08
CA VAL A 118 -35.70 -9.49 -2.99
C VAL A 118 -35.10 -8.40 -3.87
N GLU A 119 -35.92 -7.55 -4.50
CA GLU A 119 -35.44 -6.41 -5.30
C GLU A 119 -34.50 -5.48 -4.50
N GLN A 120 -34.87 -5.14 -3.25
CA GLN A 120 -34.01 -4.33 -2.38
C GLN A 120 -32.70 -5.02 -2.01
N ILE A 121 -32.71 -6.34 -1.86
CA ILE A 121 -31.50 -7.12 -1.60
C ILE A 121 -30.60 -7.08 -2.84
N ASP A 122 -31.15 -7.26 -4.04
CA ASP A 122 -30.39 -7.21 -5.29
C ASP A 122 -29.72 -5.85 -5.49
N GLU A 123 -30.44 -4.75 -5.24
CA GLU A 123 -29.85 -3.41 -5.26
C GLU A 123 -28.70 -3.24 -4.25
N ARG A 124 -28.86 -3.80 -3.05
CA ARG A 124 -27.81 -3.76 -2.01
C ARG A 124 -26.60 -4.58 -2.41
N VAL A 125 -26.79 -5.77 -2.99
CA VAL A 125 -25.72 -6.63 -3.49
C VAL A 125 -24.95 -5.90 -4.59
N GLY A 126 -25.62 -5.30 -5.58
CA GLY A 126 -24.96 -4.54 -6.63
C GLY A 126 -24.21 -3.29 -6.12
N ASN A 127 -24.67 -2.67 -5.02
CA ASN A 127 -23.93 -1.61 -4.34
C ASN A 127 -22.67 -2.13 -3.62
N VAL A 128 -22.73 -3.33 -3.02
CA VAL A 128 -21.58 -3.98 -2.37
C VAL A 128 -20.54 -4.38 -3.40
N GLU A 129 -20.94 -5.00 -4.51
CA GLU A 129 -20.04 -5.35 -5.62
C GLU A 129 -19.24 -4.14 -6.12
N ARG A 130 -19.93 -3.02 -6.40
CA ARG A 130 -19.26 -1.77 -6.79
C ARG A 130 -18.27 -1.23 -5.75
N LYS A 131 -18.55 -1.42 -4.46
CA LYS A 131 -17.62 -1.03 -3.38
C LYS A 131 -16.41 -1.96 -3.32
N VAL A 132 -16.60 -3.26 -3.52
CA VAL A 132 -15.51 -4.25 -3.60
C VAL A 132 -14.58 -3.89 -4.78
N ASP A 133 -15.13 -3.65 -5.97
CA ASP A 133 -14.33 -3.23 -7.14
C ASP A 133 -13.55 -1.92 -6.91
N GLN A 134 -14.09 -1.02 -6.07
CA GLN A 134 -13.40 0.22 -5.72
C GLN A 134 -12.27 -0.02 -4.70
N VAL A 135 -12.47 -0.95 -3.76
CA VAL A 135 -11.44 -1.37 -2.81
C VAL A 135 -10.30 -2.06 -3.55
N ASP A 136 -10.60 -2.98 -4.47
CA ASP A 136 -9.58 -3.71 -5.23
C ASP A 136 -8.69 -2.76 -6.02
N ARG A 137 -9.28 -1.78 -6.73
CA ARG A 137 -8.53 -0.72 -7.42
C ARG A 137 -7.66 0.13 -6.50
N LYS A 138 -8.10 0.37 -5.25
CA LYS A 138 -7.28 1.10 -4.26
C LYS A 138 -6.12 0.24 -3.75
N VAL A 139 -6.33 -1.06 -3.59
CA VAL A 139 -5.28 -2.00 -3.19
C VAL A 139 -4.20 -2.06 -4.26
N GLU A 140 -4.57 -2.19 -5.54
CA GLU A 140 -3.61 -2.16 -6.66
C GLU A 140 -2.77 -0.86 -6.67
N GLN A 141 -3.41 0.30 -6.47
CA GLN A 141 -2.69 1.58 -6.38
C GLN A 141 -1.74 1.65 -5.17
N ILE A 142 -2.12 1.03 -4.05
CA ILE A 142 -1.26 0.97 -2.86
C ILE A 142 -0.05 0.08 -3.17
N ASP A 143 -0.24 -1.08 -3.80
CA ASP A 143 0.84 -1.99 -4.17
C ASP A 143 1.85 -1.31 -5.13
N GLU A 144 1.37 -0.59 -6.14
CA GLU A 144 2.24 0.21 -7.01
C GLU A 144 3.04 1.27 -6.26
N ARG A 145 2.42 1.93 -5.27
CA ARG A 145 3.09 2.94 -4.44
C ARG A 145 4.14 2.31 -3.53
N VAL A 146 3.84 1.15 -2.93
CA VAL A 146 4.79 0.38 -2.12
C VAL A 146 6.00 -0.01 -2.96
N GLY A 147 5.80 -0.59 -4.15
CA GLY A 147 6.91 -0.95 -5.03
C GLY A 147 7.74 0.26 -5.52
N ASN A 148 7.14 1.45 -5.64
CA ASN A 148 7.88 2.69 -5.91
C ASN A 148 8.72 3.14 -4.70
N VAL A 149 8.22 2.95 -3.47
CA VAL A 149 8.95 3.29 -2.24
C VAL A 149 10.14 2.34 -2.06
N GLU A 150 9.94 1.03 -2.24
CA GLU A 150 11.02 0.03 -2.16
C GLU A 150 12.19 0.38 -3.10
N ARG A 151 11.89 0.68 -4.37
CA ARG A 151 12.91 1.12 -5.34
C ARG A 151 13.67 2.39 -4.92
N LYS A 152 13.00 3.32 -4.23
CA LYS A 152 13.65 4.53 -3.71
C LYS A 152 14.54 4.23 -2.51
N VAL A 153 14.13 3.32 -1.63
CA VAL A 153 14.95 2.84 -0.51
C VAL A 153 16.22 2.19 -1.04
N ASP A 154 16.11 1.26 -2.00
CA ASP A 154 17.28 0.62 -2.64
C ASP A 154 18.25 1.62 -3.30
N GLN A 155 17.73 2.75 -3.79
CA GLN A 155 18.56 3.81 -4.38
C GLN A 155 19.26 4.64 -3.30
N VAL A 156 18.59 4.88 -2.17
CA VAL A 156 19.18 5.57 -1.01
C VAL A 156 20.29 4.71 -0.42
N ASP A 157 20.06 3.43 -0.21
CA ASP A 157 21.06 2.51 0.36
C ASP A 157 22.33 2.48 -0.49
N ARG A 158 22.20 2.36 -1.82
CA ARG A 158 23.34 2.46 -2.75
C ARG A 158 24.09 3.79 -2.68
N LYS A 159 23.40 4.90 -2.42
CA LYS A 159 24.05 6.21 -2.25
C LYS A 159 24.79 6.30 -0.92
N VAL A 160 24.27 5.70 0.14
CA VAL A 160 24.92 5.63 1.46
C VAL A 160 26.22 4.84 1.34
N GLU A 161 26.18 3.66 0.71
CA GLU A 161 27.39 2.85 0.48
C GLU A 161 28.48 3.64 -0.29
N GLN A 162 28.11 4.37 -1.34
CA GLN A 162 29.05 5.23 -2.08
C GLN A 162 29.62 6.38 -1.24
N ILE A 163 28.83 6.94 -0.32
CA ILE A 163 29.30 7.98 0.60
C ILE A 163 30.31 7.39 1.58
N ASP A 164 30.03 6.21 2.14
CA ASP A 164 30.93 5.52 3.07
C ASP A 164 32.27 5.19 2.40
N GLU A 165 32.26 4.68 1.17
CA GLU A 165 33.50 4.46 0.40
C GLU A 165 34.30 5.76 0.18
N ARG A 166 33.62 6.87 -0.12
CA ARG A 166 34.26 8.18 -0.31
C ARG A 166 34.85 8.71 0.99
N LEU A 167 34.16 8.54 2.12
CA LEU A 167 34.66 8.92 3.44
C LEU A 167 35.91 8.12 3.80
N GLY A 168 35.89 6.79 3.62
CA GLY A 168 37.07 5.95 3.86
C GLY A 168 38.26 6.26 2.92
N ASN A 169 38.02 6.82 1.72
CA ASN A 169 39.08 7.36 0.87
C ASN A 169 39.63 8.70 1.38
N VAL A 170 38.78 9.57 1.94
CA VAL A 170 39.19 10.85 2.53
C VAL A 170 40.01 10.62 3.79
N GLU A 171 39.58 9.74 4.68
CA GLU A 171 40.32 9.37 5.90
C GLU A 171 41.75 8.93 5.58
N ARG A 172 41.91 7.99 4.64
CA ARG A 172 43.25 7.54 4.18
C ARG A 172 44.11 8.67 3.61
N LYS A 173 43.51 9.67 2.95
CA LYS A 173 44.25 10.82 2.43
C LYS A 173 44.69 11.75 3.56
N VAL A 174 43.86 11.93 4.58
CA VAL A 174 44.19 12.71 5.79
C VAL A 174 45.35 12.04 6.52
N ASP A 175 45.30 10.74 6.77
CA ASP A 175 46.39 9.99 7.41
C ASP A 175 47.72 10.16 6.67
N LEU A 176 47.69 10.06 5.33
CA LEU A 176 48.89 10.27 4.49
C LEU A 176 49.39 11.72 4.56
N MET A 177 48.50 12.70 4.65
CA MET A 177 48.87 14.10 4.82
C MET A 177 49.53 14.34 6.17
N ASP A 178 49.02 13.74 7.24
CA ASP A 178 49.59 13.83 8.58
C ASP A 178 51.00 13.22 8.62
N GLU A 179 51.20 12.06 8.00
CA GLU A 179 52.53 11.44 7.88
C GLU A 179 53.51 12.35 7.10
N ARG A 180 53.05 12.96 6.01
CA ARG A 180 53.87 13.91 5.23
C ARG A 180 54.21 15.16 6.03
N LEU A 181 53.27 15.70 6.80
CA LEU A 181 53.51 16.85 7.66
C LEU A 181 54.55 16.53 8.74
N GLY A 182 54.42 15.38 9.42
CA GLY A 182 55.43 14.94 10.39
C GLY A 182 56.81 14.70 9.77
N ASN A 183 56.88 14.28 8.50
CA ASN A 183 58.15 14.21 7.77
C ASN A 183 58.74 15.59 7.45
N VAL A 184 57.90 16.59 7.15
CA VAL A 184 58.33 17.98 6.91
C VAL A 184 58.84 18.60 8.20
N GLU A 185 58.13 18.43 9.31
CA GLU A 185 58.52 18.92 10.64
C GLU A 185 59.92 18.43 11.02
N ARG A 186 60.17 17.11 10.91
CA ARG A 186 61.50 16.53 11.13
C ARG A 186 62.60 17.10 10.24
N LYS A 187 62.28 17.46 8.99
CA LYS A 187 63.26 18.09 8.08
C LYS A 187 63.55 19.53 8.47
N VAL A 188 62.57 20.26 8.98
CA VAL A 188 62.74 21.61 9.51
C VAL A 188 63.66 21.57 10.73
N ASP A 189 63.43 20.66 11.68
CA ASP A 189 64.30 20.48 12.86
C ASP A 189 65.76 20.22 12.44
N GLN A 190 65.98 19.35 11.46
CA GLN A 190 67.33 19.07 10.93
C GLN A 190 67.98 20.29 10.26
N ILE A 191 67.19 21.15 9.60
CA ILE A 191 67.69 22.39 9.01
C ILE A 191 68.10 23.36 10.12
N ASP A 192 67.28 23.51 11.15
CA ASP A 192 67.57 24.37 12.30
C ASP A 192 68.85 23.95 13.03
N GLU A 193 69.03 22.65 13.27
CA GLU A 193 70.29 22.12 13.83
C GLU A 193 71.51 22.45 12.95
N ARG A 194 71.36 22.32 11.62
CA ARG A 194 72.44 22.64 10.68
C ARG A 194 72.74 24.14 10.65
N LEU A 195 71.73 24.99 10.71
CA LEU A 195 71.90 26.44 10.80
C LEU A 195 72.63 26.82 12.08
N GLY A 196 72.23 26.28 13.23
CA GLY A 196 72.95 26.52 14.50
C GLY A 196 74.40 26.03 14.49
N ASN A 197 74.72 24.97 13.72
CA ASN A 197 76.11 24.55 13.50
C ASN A 197 76.88 25.54 12.60
N VAL A 198 76.23 26.13 11.59
CA VAL A 198 76.83 27.14 10.72
C VAL A 198 77.11 28.42 11.49
N GLU A 199 76.16 28.92 12.29
CA GLU A 199 76.33 30.08 13.16
C GLU A 199 77.57 29.93 14.05
N ARG A 200 77.70 28.80 14.76
CA ARG A 200 78.89 28.51 15.59
C ARG A 200 80.20 28.51 14.80
N LYS A 201 80.20 28.07 13.54
CA LYS A 201 81.41 28.12 12.69
C LYS A 201 81.74 29.54 12.26
N VAL A 202 80.73 30.37 12.01
CA VAL A 202 80.92 31.80 11.71
C VAL A 202 81.54 32.50 12.91
N ASP A 203 81.02 32.29 14.12
CA ASP A 203 81.60 32.85 15.36
C ASP A 203 83.10 32.48 15.51
N GLN A 204 83.44 31.20 15.27
CA GLN A 204 84.84 30.74 15.32
C GLN A 204 85.73 31.39 14.25
N ILE A 205 85.19 31.65 13.06
CA ILE A 205 85.92 32.35 12.00
C ILE A 205 86.17 33.79 12.43
N ASP A 206 85.17 34.48 12.98
CA ASP A 206 85.29 35.85 13.46
C ASP A 206 86.33 35.98 14.58
N GLU A 207 86.36 35.06 15.54
CA GLU A 207 87.40 35.01 16.57
C GLU A 207 88.81 34.84 15.99
N ARG A 208 88.95 33.95 14.99
CA ARG A 208 90.22 33.70 14.31
C ARG A 208 90.67 34.91 13.50
N LEU A 209 89.76 35.58 12.81
CA LEU A 209 90.03 36.82 12.07
C LEU A 209 90.52 37.90 13.03
N GLY A 210 89.84 38.11 14.17
CA GLY A 210 90.30 39.05 15.18
C GLY A 210 91.69 38.71 15.75
N HIS A 211 92.05 37.43 15.86
CA HIS A 211 93.42 37.04 16.24
C HIS A 211 94.45 37.35 15.16
N VAL A 212 94.09 37.18 13.88
CA VAL A 212 94.95 37.53 12.73
C VAL A 212 95.17 39.04 12.68
N GLU A 213 94.12 39.86 12.81
CA GLU A 213 94.21 41.32 12.87
C GLU A 213 95.22 41.78 13.92
N ARG A 214 95.10 41.28 15.17
CA ARG A 214 96.06 41.59 16.25
C ARG A 214 97.50 41.18 15.93
N LYS A 215 97.70 40.09 15.18
CA LYS A 215 99.05 39.67 14.74
C LYS A 215 99.59 40.62 13.67
N VAL A 216 98.75 41.04 12.73
CA VAL A 216 99.10 42.03 11.70
C VAL A 216 99.49 43.36 12.36
N ASP A 217 98.73 43.85 13.34
CA ASP A 217 99.06 45.08 14.08
C ASP A 217 100.43 44.98 14.77
N LYS A 218 100.70 43.85 15.45
CA LYS A 218 102.00 43.60 16.10
C LYS A 218 103.15 43.56 15.09
N LEU A 219 102.94 42.96 13.93
CA LEU A 219 103.93 42.96 12.85
C LEU A 219 104.16 44.37 12.32
N GLY A 220 103.11 45.18 12.17
CA GLY A 220 103.22 46.61 11.81
C GLY A 220 104.09 47.38 12.79
N ILE A 221 103.88 47.22 14.11
CA ILE A 221 104.71 47.86 15.14
C ILE A 221 106.18 47.42 15.03
N ARG A 222 106.42 46.10 14.85
CA ARG A 222 107.78 45.57 14.71
C ARG A 222 108.48 46.07 13.45
N LEU A 223 107.73 46.22 12.35
CA LEU A 223 108.25 46.76 11.09
C LEU A 223 108.70 48.22 11.28
N ASN A 224 107.87 49.06 11.89
CA ASN A 224 108.23 50.45 12.22
C ASN A 224 109.48 50.52 13.12
N GLN A 225 109.63 49.59 14.08
CA GLN A 225 110.84 49.53 14.90
C GLN A 225 112.08 49.14 14.10
N VAL A 226 111.95 48.25 13.12
CA VAL A 226 113.06 47.88 12.23
C VAL A 226 113.43 49.06 11.35
N GLU A 227 112.45 49.76 10.77
CA GLU A 227 112.66 50.98 9.98
C GLU A 227 113.49 52.02 10.75
N ILE A 228 113.10 52.35 11.99
CA ILE A 228 113.87 53.26 12.87
C ILE A 228 115.30 52.76 13.12
N LYS A 229 115.51 51.45 13.26
CA LYS A 229 116.86 50.89 13.46
C LYS A 229 117.69 51.01 12.18
N VAL A 230 117.09 50.81 11.01
CA VAL A 230 117.74 51.02 9.71
C VAL A 230 118.15 52.48 9.56
N ASP A 231 117.26 53.44 9.83
CA ASP A 231 117.57 54.88 9.79
C ASP A 231 118.76 55.24 10.68
N LYS A 232 118.81 54.67 11.90
CA LYS A 232 119.94 54.87 12.83
C LYS A 232 121.24 54.28 12.30
N LEU A 233 121.19 53.10 11.68
CA LEU A 233 122.36 52.48 11.07
C LEU A 233 122.85 53.29 9.86
N GLU A 234 121.93 53.79 9.03
CA GLU A 234 122.26 54.68 7.90
C GLU A 234 122.94 55.97 8.39
N ALA A 235 122.40 56.62 9.42
CA ALA A 235 123.02 57.79 10.04
C ALA A 235 124.41 57.47 10.63
N GLY A 236 124.55 56.31 11.28
CA GLY A 236 125.82 55.82 11.81
C GLY A 236 126.86 55.57 10.70
N LEU A 237 126.44 54.99 9.57
CA LEU A 237 127.29 54.76 8.41
C LEU A 237 127.79 56.06 7.82
N ILE A 238 126.91 57.06 7.65
CA ILE A 238 127.29 58.41 7.17
C ILE A 238 128.34 59.04 8.11
N SER A 239 128.17 58.91 9.43
CA SER A 239 129.14 59.40 10.41
C SER A 239 130.50 58.70 10.28
N LEU A 240 130.50 57.36 10.16
CA LEU A 240 131.72 56.58 9.99
C LEU A 240 132.44 56.96 8.69
N THR A 241 131.72 57.13 7.58
CA THR A 241 132.28 57.57 6.30
C THR A 241 133.00 58.92 6.45
N ARG A 242 132.40 59.90 7.15
CA ARG A 242 133.06 61.19 7.42
C ARG A 242 134.33 61.01 8.26
N THR A 243 134.31 60.16 9.29
CA THR A 243 135.51 59.89 10.10
C THR A 243 136.62 59.25 9.27
N VAL A 244 136.29 58.32 8.37
CA VAL A 244 137.25 57.70 7.46
C VAL A 244 137.83 58.73 6.47
N GLU A 245 137.00 59.65 5.96
CA GLU A 245 137.45 60.77 5.12
C GLU A 245 138.40 61.70 5.88
N ASN A 246 138.06 62.11 7.10
CA ASN A 246 138.93 62.92 7.95
C ASN A 246 140.27 62.22 8.24
N LEU A 247 140.25 60.94 8.62
CA LEU A 247 141.46 60.15 8.85
C LEU A 247 142.30 60.03 7.58
N ARG A 248 141.68 59.87 6.41
CA ARG A 248 142.36 59.85 5.12
C ARG A 248 143.09 61.17 4.87
N ASP A 249 142.48 62.30 5.18
CA ASP A 249 143.07 63.63 5.05
C ASP A 249 144.23 63.86 6.04
N GLU A 250 144.07 63.43 7.30
CA GLU A 250 145.15 63.45 8.30
C GLU A 250 146.36 62.61 7.85
N VAL A 251 146.14 61.39 7.36
CA VAL A 251 147.20 60.52 6.82
C VAL A 251 147.90 61.16 5.61
N MET A 252 147.14 61.82 4.73
CA MET A 252 147.72 62.54 3.59
C MET A 252 148.60 63.71 4.03
N THR A 253 148.19 64.43 5.08
CA THR A 253 148.97 65.50 5.69
C THR A 253 150.27 64.95 6.26
N VAL A 254 150.21 63.90 7.08
CA VAL A 254 151.41 63.24 7.64
C VAL A 254 152.34 62.72 6.53
N LYS A 255 151.80 62.16 5.45
CA LYS A 255 152.59 61.70 4.30
C LYS A 255 153.30 62.86 3.60
N ASN A 256 152.67 64.03 3.54
CA ASN A 256 153.28 65.24 2.99
C ASN A 256 154.38 65.78 3.91
N ASP A 257 154.13 65.85 5.22
CA ASP A 257 155.12 66.25 6.22
C ASP A 257 156.34 65.31 6.19
N MET A 258 156.12 63.99 6.13
CA MET A 258 157.19 63.00 6.00
C MET A 258 158.01 63.18 4.71
N ARG A 259 157.36 63.57 3.60
CA ARG A 259 158.05 63.93 2.35
C ARG A 259 158.91 65.19 2.54
N TRP A 260 158.38 66.20 3.21
CA TRP A 260 159.10 67.42 3.56
C TRP A 260 160.32 67.11 4.43
N ILE A 261 160.16 66.33 5.50
CA ILE A 261 161.25 65.90 6.38
C ILE A 261 162.31 65.12 5.60
N LYS A 262 161.91 64.15 4.75
CA LYS A 262 162.86 63.41 3.91
C LYS A 262 163.66 64.32 2.98
N ARG A 263 163.01 65.32 2.37
CA ARG A 263 163.70 66.32 1.55
C ARG A 263 164.65 67.17 2.38
N LEU A 264 164.21 67.64 3.54
CA LEU A 264 165.03 68.41 4.48
C LEU A 264 166.29 67.62 4.88
N LEU A 265 166.12 66.35 5.26
CA LEU A 265 167.21 65.42 5.58
C LEU A 265 168.17 65.25 4.41
N MET A 266 167.67 65.08 3.18
CA MET A 266 168.50 64.95 1.99
C MET A 266 169.32 66.23 1.72
N VAL A 267 168.73 67.41 1.92
CA VAL A 267 169.46 68.69 1.84
C VAL A 267 170.52 68.76 2.95
N MET A 268 170.19 68.39 4.18
CA MET A 268 171.15 68.38 5.29
C MET A 268 172.33 67.43 5.02
N THR A 269 172.09 66.20 4.58
CA THR A 269 173.16 65.23 4.31
C THR A 269 174.02 65.65 3.13
N THR A 270 173.43 66.21 2.06
CA THR A 270 174.20 66.77 0.94
C THR A 270 175.01 67.99 1.36
N THR A 271 174.48 68.90 2.18
CA THR A 271 175.26 70.03 2.72
C THR A 271 176.41 69.59 3.63
N LEU A 272 176.19 68.58 4.49
CA LEU A 272 177.25 67.98 5.31
C LEU A 272 178.34 67.33 4.44
N LEU A 273 177.96 66.61 3.40
CA LEU A 273 178.90 66.03 2.42
C LEU A 273 179.70 67.12 1.69
N VAL A 274 179.05 68.17 1.21
CA VAL A 274 179.73 69.30 0.56
C VAL A 274 180.70 69.99 1.52
N ALA A 275 180.30 70.21 2.77
CA ALA A 275 181.17 70.78 3.80
C ALA A 275 182.39 69.88 4.07
N ALA A 276 182.19 68.57 4.18
CA ALA A 276 183.27 67.60 4.39
C ALA A 276 184.25 67.52 3.21
N VAL A 277 183.76 67.59 1.97
CA VAL A 277 184.62 67.64 0.76
C VAL A 277 185.40 68.95 0.69
N LYS A 278 184.79 70.09 1.07
CA LYS A 278 185.45 71.40 1.07
C LYS A 278 186.61 71.47 2.07
N THR A 279 186.51 70.79 3.21
CA THR A 279 187.60 70.65 4.20
C THR A 279 188.71 69.68 3.78
N LEU A 280 188.49 68.84 2.76
CA LEU A 280 189.47 67.86 2.27
C LEU A 280 190.29 68.38 1.07
N PHE A 281 189.91 69.50 0.45
CA PHE A 281 190.52 70.02 -0.78
C PHE A 281 191.05 71.47 -0.68
N ILE A 282 191.19 72.01 0.53
CA ILE A 282 191.88 73.27 0.87
C ILE A 282 192.85 72.95 2.00
#